data_AF-A0A925T3L0-F1
#
_entry.id   AF-A0A925T3L0-F1
#
_cell.length_a   1.000
_cell.length_b   1.000
_cell.length_c   1.000
_cell.angle_alpha   90.00
_cell.angle_beta   90.00
_cell.angle_gamma   90.00
#
_symmetry.space_group_name_H-M   'P 1'
#
loop_
_entity.id
_entity.type
_entity.pdbx_description
1 polymer ?
#
loop_
_entity_poly.entity_id
_entity_poly.type
_entity_poly.pdbx_seq_one_letter_code
_entity_poly.pdbx_strand_id
1 'polypeptide(L)'
;MKKKTINSFLSALFLTIGLLLSNAFIANAQGTSSQAAPTPAAPPEARTGTVGSATAVASPQASPIVSPSPEPKVTLITDGHLELDGLVDVEVEGLAEWAATNDTSKLVPYINGRAITGNYPEAILPRKNHLQFHLDMTPENKSVWIDLLGEPTKLRKPVAFSVGPEGVGPFDSTFDKSHRVLLTVISPVYGLVALFVVLGTLFLLLWLARSTNLIRERGSCKVPGKLKPYNLGRTQMAFWFFFIYASYTALWLITGELDTITPSLLGLMGISAGTALGEALIDSGKSDSNDSQLQALVAQKQSLEQSIPDIQAQLNAVSMKDAPTLEDTTSRDSLNKQLQDSRTRLAQITQQIETLTPPESRTVSAGFLRDILADSTGYSFHRFQIFAWTIILGIIFISDVYNSLNMPDFSSTLLGLMGLSSGTYIGFKFPEQK
;
A
#
# COMPACT_ATOMS: atom_id res chain seq x y z
N MET A 1 33.68 -10.13 -6.51
CA MET A 1 32.66 -9.09 -6.83
C MET A 1 31.22 -9.39 -6.34
N LYS A 2 30.89 -10.54 -5.71
CA LYS A 2 29.49 -10.88 -5.33
C LYS A 2 28.83 -10.06 -4.19
N LYS A 3 29.53 -9.16 -3.49
CA LYS A 3 28.98 -8.46 -2.30
C LYS A 3 28.05 -7.26 -2.57
N LYS A 4 27.94 -6.76 -3.81
CA LYS A 4 27.21 -5.49 -4.09
C LYS A 4 25.72 -5.66 -4.43
N THR A 5 25.28 -6.85 -4.81
CA THR A 5 23.90 -7.11 -5.29
C THR A 5 22.87 -7.31 -4.17
N ILE A 6 23.28 -7.79 -3.00
CA ILE A 6 22.34 -8.21 -1.93
C ILE A 6 21.82 -7.03 -1.11
N ASN A 7 22.64 -6.01 -0.84
CA ASN A 7 22.18 -4.77 -0.20
C ASN A 7 21.13 -4.00 -1.05
N SER A 8 21.05 -4.34 -2.34
CA SER A 8 20.03 -3.81 -3.24
C SER A 8 18.67 -4.51 -3.09
N PHE A 9 18.51 -5.58 -2.30
CA PHE A 9 17.33 -6.45 -2.37
C PHE A 9 16.14 -5.91 -1.57
N LEU A 10 16.32 -5.63 -0.27
CA LEU A 10 15.29 -5.02 0.59
C LEU A 10 15.01 -3.57 0.19
N SER A 11 16.08 -2.82 -0.10
CA SER A 11 15.97 -1.49 -0.68
C SER A 11 15.20 -1.54 -2.01
N ALA A 12 15.53 -2.42 -2.96
CA ALA A 12 14.73 -2.54 -4.19
C ALA A 12 13.37 -3.21 -4.00
N LEU A 13 13.03 -3.87 -2.89
CA LEU A 13 11.65 -4.34 -2.68
C LEU A 13 10.74 -3.13 -2.46
N PHE A 14 10.96 -2.39 -1.38
CA PHE A 14 10.20 -1.16 -1.08
C PHE A 14 10.40 -0.08 -2.14
N LEU A 15 11.64 0.10 -2.62
CA LEU A 15 11.96 1.11 -3.62
C LEU A 15 11.60 0.70 -5.05
N THR A 16 11.46 -0.57 -5.47
CA THR A 16 10.84 -0.85 -6.78
C THR A 16 9.32 -0.84 -6.73
N ILE A 17 8.69 -1.18 -5.60
CA ILE A 17 7.26 -0.92 -5.40
C ILE A 17 6.99 0.59 -5.54
N GLY A 18 7.78 1.45 -4.88
CA GLY A 18 7.69 2.90 -5.03
C GLY A 18 8.14 3.44 -6.41
N LEU A 19 9.25 2.94 -6.97
CA LEU A 19 9.90 3.51 -8.17
C LEU A 19 9.36 2.95 -9.49
N LEU A 20 8.82 1.73 -9.54
CA LEU A 20 8.09 1.25 -10.73
C LEU A 20 6.76 1.99 -10.90
N LEU A 21 6.11 2.37 -9.79
CA LEU A 21 4.89 3.17 -9.85
C LEU A 21 5.17 4.66 -10.06
N SER A 22 6.21 5.25 -9.45
CA SER A 22 6.55 6.66 -9.72
C SER A 22 7.22 6.88 -11.10
N ASN A 23 8.13 6.02 -11.57
CA ASN A 23 8.69 6.16 -12.92
C ASN A 23 7.69 5.81 -14.05
N ALA A 24 6.58 5.14 -13.74
CA ALA A 24 5.46 4.99 -14.67
C ALA A 24 4.61 6.28 -14.79
N PHE A 25 4.77 7.25 -13.88
CA PHE A 25 3.86 8.40 -13.75
C PHE A 25 4.48 9.79 -13.67
N ILE A 26 5.76 9.94 -13.33
CA ILE A 26 6.43 11.25 -13.28
C ILE A 26 7.75 11.19 -14.05
N ALA A 27 7.79 11.85 -15.20
CA ALA A 27 9.02 12.21 -15.90
C ALA A 27 9.26 13.72 -15.76
N ASN A 28 10.52 14.12 -15.61
CA ASN A 28 11.03 15.49 -15.45
C ASN A 28 10.51 16.30 -14.24
N ALA A 29 11.33 16.30 -13.18
CA ALA A 29 12.06 17.52 -12.82
C ALA A 29 13.37 17.16 -12.09
N GLN A 30 14.49 17.82 -12.44
CA GLN A 30 15.71 17.79 -11.64
C GLN A 30 16.14 19.23 -11.32
N GLY A 31 16.53 19.45 -10.07
CA GLY A 31 17.05 20.72 -9.58
C GLY A 31 17.82 20.50 -8.28
N THR A 32 19.14 20.71 -8.33
CA THR A 32 20.06 20.74 -7.17
C THR A 32 19.79 21.99 -6.30
N SER A 33 20.24 22.12 -5.05
CA SER A 33 21.56 21.71 -4.51
C SER A 33 21.61 21.56 -2.97
N SER A 34 22.64 20.86 -2.49
CA SER A 34 22.99 20.72 -1.07
C SER A 34 23.70 21.95 -0.49
N GLN A 35 23.62 22.14 0.83
CA GLN A 35 24.80 22.49 1.64
C GLN A 35 24.65 22.01 3.10
N ALA A 36 25.77 21.84 3.80
CA ALA A 36 25.83 21.38 5.20
C ALA A 36 26.57 22.40 6.08
N ALA A 37 26.39 22.33 7.40
CA ALA A 37 27.03 23.21 8.38
C ALA A 37 27.93 22.41 9.38
N PRO A 38 29.02 22.99 9.93
CA PRO A 38 30.07 22.25 10.64
C PRO A 38 30.13 22.46 12.17
N THR A 39 30.97 21.67 12.84
CA THR A 39 31.32 21.76 14.27
C THR A 39 32.70 22.40 14.49
N PRO A 40 32.84 23.31 15.48
CA PRO A 40 34.01 23.35 16.37
C PRO A 40 33.60 23.59 17.86
N ALA A 41 34.10 22.84 18.87
CA ALA A 41 35.42 22.88 19.55
C ALA A 41 35.42 23.69 20.88
N ALA A 42 36.40 23.43 21.77
CA ALA A 42 36.51 23.89 23.18
C ALA A 42 38.02 24.00 23.58
N PRO A 43 38.47 24.36 24.83
CA PRO A 43 37.77 24.80 26.05
C PRO A 43 38.05 26.30 26.40
N PRO A 44 38.84 26.80 27.42
CA PRO A 44 39.77 26.20 28.39
C PRO A 44 39.55 26.53 29.91
N GLU A 45 40.47 25.97 30.71
CA GLU A 45 40.85 26.03 32.15
C GLU A 45 40.64 27.27 33.05
N ALA A 46 40.33 27.01 34.35
CA ALA A 46 40.82 27.67 35.61
C ALA A 46 39.92 27.22 36.81
N ARG A 47 40.32 27.12 38.09
CA ARG A 47 41.58 27.46 38.80
C ARG A 47 41.75 26.60 40.09
N THR A 48 42.94 26.67 40.69
CA THR A 48 43.46 25.96 41.88
C THR A 48 42.73 26.17 43.23
N GLY A 49 42.81 25.16 44.11
CA GLY A 49 42.71 25.25 45.58
C GLY A 49 43.60 24.18 46.25
N THR A 50 44.16 24.43 47.43
CA THR A 50 45.36 23.67 47.91
C THR A 50 45.44 23.40 49.42
N VAL A 51 45.97 22.20 49.75
CA VAL A 51 46.63 21.77 51.01
C VAL A 51 45.75 21.61 52.27
N GLY A 52 45.90 20.46 52.95
CA GLY A 52 45.33 20.17 54.26
C GLY A 52 45.90 18.90 54.91
N SER A 53 47.17 18.94 55.33
CA SER A 53 47.91 18.09 56.30
C SER A 53 47.67 16.57 56.41
N ALA A 54 48.76 15.80 56.54
CA ALA A 54 48.75 14.36 56.79
C ALA A 54 48.93 13.98 58.28
N THR A 55 48.41 12.81 58.66
CA THR A 55 48.69 12.11 59.94
C THR A 55 48.93 10.61 59.64
N ALA A 56 49.69 9.92 60.50
CA ALA A 56 50.42 8.70 60.13
C ALA A 56 49.67 7.36 60.27
N VAL A 57 49.97 6.48 59.30
CA VAL A 57 50.15 5.01 59.37
C VAL A 57 49.54 4.25 60.55
N ALA A 58 48.61 3.35 60.22
CA ALA A 58 48.46 2.05 60.89
C ALA A 58 48.38 0.96 59.80
N SER A 59 49.09 -0.16 59.97
CA SER A 59 49.06 -1.26 58.98
C SER A 59 47.75 -2.05 59.06
N PRO A 60 47.12 -2.43 57.94
CA PRO A 60 45.91 -3.23 57.96
C PRO A 60 46.20 -4.66 58.43
N GLN A 61 45.38 -5.18 59.34
CA GLN A 61 45.27 -6.63 59.51
C GLN A 61 44.62 -7.21 58.24
N ALA A 62 45.16 -8.33 57.76
CA ALA A 62 44.63 -8.99 56.58
C ALA A 62 43.28 -9.66 56.89
N SER A 63 42.18 -8.97 56.58
CA SER A 63 40.90 -9.64 56.31
C SER A 63 41.11 -10.67 55.18
N PRO A 64 40.48 -11.86 55.23
CA PRO A 64 40.63 -12.84 54.17
C PRO A 64 40.11 -12.26 52.86
N ILE A 65 40.93 -12.33 51.81
CA ILE A 65 40.50 -12.02 50.45
C ILE A 65 39.55 -13.15 50.03
N VAL A 66 38.25 -12.92 50.20
CA VAL A 66 37.23 -13.69 49.49
C VAL A 66 37.46 -13.40 48.02
N SER A 67 37.96 -14.40 47.28
CA SER A 67 38.05 -14.31 45.83
C SER A 67 36.63 -14.04 45.31
N PRO A 68 36.40 -13.01 44.47
CA PRO A 68 35.10 -12.85 43.85
C PRO A 68 34.76 -14.13 43.09
N SER A 69 33.53 -14.61 43.26
CA SER A 69 32.99 -15.66 42.38
C SER A 69 33.14 -15.18 40.94
N PRO A 70 33.53 -16.04 39.98
CA PRO A 70 33.61 -15.62 38.58
C PRO A 70 32.26 -15.01 38.17
N GLU A 71 32.31 -13.78 37.67
CA GLU A 71 31.11 -13.14 37.13
C GLU A 71 30.65 -13.92 35.89
N PRO A 72 29.34 -14.15 35.70
CA PRO A 72 28.87 -14.98 34.59
C PRO A 72 29.29 -14.41 33.24
N LYS A 73 29.56 -15.30 32.29
CA LYS A 73 30.05 -14.93 30.97
C LYS A 73 29.42 -15.77 29.87
N VAL A 74 28.81 -15.11 28.88
CA VAL A 74 28.29 -15.79 27.69
C VAL A 74 29.45 -16.21 26.80
N THR A 75 29.61 -17.52 26.59
CA THR A 75 30.75 -18.13 25.88
C THR A 75 30.38 -18.72 24.53
N LEU A 76 29.18 -19.31 24.40
CA LEU A 76 28.72 -19.99 23.19
C LEU A 76 27.23 -19.70 22.89
N ILE A 77 26.89 -19.69 21.61
CA ILE A 77 25.51 -19.80 21.09
C ILE A 77 25.54 -20.95 20.09
N THR A 78 24.72 -21.98 20.32
CA THR A 78 24.85 -23.29 19.66
C THR A 78 24.71 -23.20 18.14
N ASP A 79 23.72 -22.44 17.65
CA ASP A 79 23.45 -22.27 16.22
C ASP A 79 24.27 -21.17 15.53
N GLY A 80 25.04 -20.38 16.29
CA GLY A 80 25.89 -19.30 15.77
C GLY A 80 25.16 -18.14 15.06
N HIS A 81 23.83 -18.10 15.12
CA HIS A 81 22.97 -17.05 14.59
C HIS A 81 21.76 -16.83 15.50
N LEU A 82 21.02 -15.74 15.27
CA LEU A 82 19.76 -15.41 15.94
C LEU A 82 18.69 -15.21 14.86
N GLU A 83 17.43 -15.52 15.17
CA GLU A 83 16.27 -15.27 14.30
C GLU A 83 15.08 -14.93 15.21
N LEU A 84 14.17 -14.06 14.76
CA LEU A 84 12.90 -13.82 15.48
C LEU A 84 12.04 -15.10 15.39
N ASP A 85 11.25 -15.40 16.41
CA ASP A 85 10.50 -16.67 16.57
C ASP A 85 11.43 -17.91 16.67
N GLY A 86 12.74 -17.69 16.79
CA GLY A 86 13.76 -18.72 16.94
C GLY A 86 14.01 -19.13 18.39
N LEU A 87 14.37 -20.39 18.61
CA LEU A 87 15.03 -20.83 19.83
C LEU A 87 16.52 -20.50 19.78
N VAL A 88 17.10 -20.15 20.93
CA VAL A 88 18.53 -19.80 21.07
C VAL A 88 19.09 -20.50 22.31
N ASP A 89 19.96 -21.48 22.06
CA ASP A 89 20.69 -22.23 23.07
C ASP A 89 22.03 -21.57 23.40
N VAL A 90 22.15 -21.05 24.64
CA VAL A 90 23.26 -20.21 25.12
C VAL A 90 24.04 -20.92 26.23
N GLU A 91 25.38 -20.93 26.13
CA GLU A 91 26.27 -21.32 27.23
C GLU A 91 26.76 -20.08 27.99
N VAL A 92 26.64 -20.14 29.32
CA VAL A 92 27.01 -19.08 30.26
C VAL A 92 27.93 -19.66 31.34
N GLU A 93 29.23 -19.48 31.16
CA GLU A 93 30.26 -19.79 32.16
C GLU A 93 29.94 -19.05 33.48
N GLY A 94 30.15 -19.68 34.63
CA GLY A 94 29.82 -19.13 35.96
C GLY A 94 28.33 -19.16 36.35
N LEU A 95 27.43 -19.64 35.47
CA LEU A 95 25.99 -19.71 35.75
C LEU A 95 25.67 -20.58 36.97
N ALA A 96 26.37 -21.71 37.15
CA ALA A 96 26.15 -22.63 38.26
C ALA A 96 26.41 -21.98 39.64
N GLU A 97 27.48 -21.20 39.78
CA GLU A 97 27.78 -20.45 41.01
C GLU A 97 26.80 -19.29 41.21
N TRP A 98 26.50 -18.52 40.14
CA TRP A 98 25.62 -17.36 40.22
C TRP A 98 24.17 -17.75 40.58
N ALA A 99 23.68 -18.87 40.04
CA ALA A 99 22.37 -19.44 40.35
C ALA A 99 22.22 -19.93 41.81
N ALA A 100 23.31 -20.06 42.57
CA ALA A 100 23.23 -20.42 43.99
C ALA A 100 22.77 -19.24 44.89
N THR A 101 22.85 -18.00 44.39
CA THR A 101 22.50 -16.78 45.14
C THR A 101 21.51 -15.86 44.41
N ASN A 102 21.20 -16.13 43.13
CA ASN A 102 20.35 -15.28 42.29
C ASN A 102 19.27 -16.09 41.56
N ASP A 103 18.21 -15.40 41.14
CA ASP A 103 17.06 -15.97 40.45
C ASP A 103 17.31 -16.09 38.94
N THR A 104 17.60 -17.31 38.47
CA THR A 104 17.82 -17.61 37.04
C THR A 104 16.58 -17.46 36.17
N SER A 105 15.37 -17.42 36.74
CA SER A 105 14.14 -17.23 35.94
C SER A 105 13.98 -15.80 35.41
N LYS A 106 14.70 -14.84 36.00
CA LYS A 106 14.69 -13.41 35.63
C LYS A 106 15.87 -12.99 34.76
N LEU A 107 16.54 -13.97 34.14
CA LEU A 107 17.50 -13.72 33.09
C LEU A 107 16.76 -13.43 31.78
N VAL A 108 17.21 -12.41 31.04
CA VAL A 108 16.68 -12.03 29.73
C VAL A 108 17.83 -11.89 28.73
N PRO A 109 17.63 -12.13 27.43
CA PRO A 109 18.64 -11.89 26.43
C PRO A 109 18.82 -10.38 26.18
N TYR A 110 20.05 -9.99 25.85
CA TYR A 110 20.45 -8.61 25.59
C TYR A 110 21.03 -8.49 24.17
N ILE A 111 20.35 -7.77 23.27
CA ILE A 111 20.79 -7.58 21.89
C ILE A 111 21.30 -6.14 21.72
N ASN A 112 22.57 -5.98 21.33
CA ASN A 112 23.31 -4.71 21.30
C ASN A 112 23.25 -3.92 22.63
N GLY A 113 23.11 -4.61 23.77
CA GLY A 113 22.98 -4.00 25.10
C GLY A 113 21.56 -3.55 25.48
N ARG A 114 20.55 -3.83 24.66
CA ARG A 114 19.13 -3.62 24.99
C ARG A 114 18.55 -4.93 25.52
N ALA A 115 17.87 -4.91 26.65
CA ALA A 115 17.15 -6.07 27.18
C ALA A 115 15.95 -6.41 26.27
N ILE A 116 15.71 -7.70 26.06
CA ILE A 116 14.46 -8.21 25.46
C ILE A 116 13.58 -8.72 26.61
N THR A 117 12.93 -7.79 27.32
CA THR A 117 12.03 -8.08 28.45
C THR A 117 10.87 -8.99 28.01
N GLY A 118 10.46 -9.91 28.89
CA GLY A 118 9.43 -10.93 28.60
C GLY A 118 10.02 -12.27 28.15
N ASN A 119 11.18 -12.26 27.50
CA ASN A 119 11.88 -13.44 27.00
C ASN A 119 12.69 -14.11 28.11
N TYR A 120 11.99 -14.70 29.07
CA TYR A 120 12.59 -15.53 30.12
C TYR A 120 13.06 -16.89 29.55
N PRO A 121 13.93 -17.65 30.26
CA PRO A 121 14.44 -18.90 29.71
C PRO A 121 13.39 -20.01 29.79
N GLU A 122 13.13 -20.69 28.67
CA GLU A 122 12.23 -21.85 28.60
C GLU A 122 12.83 -23.08 29.30
N ALA A 123 14.15 -23.27 29.15
CA ALA A 123 14.90 -24.32 29.82
C ALA A 123 16.13 -23.75 30.53
N ILE A 124 16.24 -24.05 31.83
CA ILE A 124 17.37 -23.66 32.68
C ILE A 124 18.10 -24.95 33.10
N LEU A 125 19.37 -25.09 32.71
CA LEU A 125 20.20 -26.26 33.00
C LEU A 125 21.50 -25.84 33.69
N PRO A 126 21.47 -25.41 34.98
CA PRO A 126 22.62 -24.77 35.62
C PRO A 126 23.86 -25.68 35.69
N ARG A 127 23.66 -26.99 35.91
CA ARG A 127 24.74 -28.00 35.92
C ARG A 127 25.41 -28.23 34.55
N LYS A 128 24.88 -27.63 33.48
CA LYS A 128 25.46 -27.62 32.13
C LYS A 128 25.84 -26.21 31.67
N ASN A 129 25.72 -25.20 32.54
CA ASN A 129 25.88 -23.78 32.18
C ASN A 129 24.98 -23.33 31.01
N HIS A 130 23.85 -24.00 30.77
CA HIS A 130 23.04 -23.86 29.55
C HIS A 130 21.70 -23.18 29.87
N LEU A 131 21.34 -22.17 29.07
CA LEU A 131 20.04 -21.50 29.05
C LEU A 131 19.46 -21.56 27.63
N GLN A 132 18.18 -21.91 27.52
CA GLN A 132 17.43 -21.87 26.26
C GLN A 132 16.42 -20.72 26.32
N PHE A 133 16.45 -19.84 25.33
CA PHE A 133 15.52 -18.73 25.17
C PHE A 133 14.72 -18.87 23.87
N HIS A 134 13.46 -18.48 23.88
CA HIS A 134 12.71 -18.19 22.67
C HIS A 134 12.77 -16.67 22.39
N LEU A 135 12.93 -16.28 21.12
CA LEU A 135 13.06 -14.89 20.68
C LEU A 135 11.77 -14.38 20.02
N ASP A 136 10.66 -14.41 20.75
CA ASP A 136 9.38 -13.80 20.36
C ASP A 136 9.35 -12.27 20.51
N MET A 137 8.38 -11.66 19.82
CA MET A 137 8.05 -10.24 19.96
C MET A 137 6.78 -10.09 20.83
N THR A 138 6.98 -9.71 22.08
CA THR A 138 5.92 -9.43 23.06
C THR A 138 5.53 -7.94 23.05
N PRO A 139 4.38 -7.55 23.65
CA PRO A 139 4.02 -6.13 23.80
C PRO A 139 5.07 -5.30 24.55
N GLU A 140 5.81 -5.90 25.48
CA GLU A 140 6.83 -5.25 26.30
C GLU A 140 8.13 -4.98 25.51
N ASN A 141 8.56 -5.92 24.66
CA ASN A 141 9.79 -5.82 23.89
C ASN A 141 9.62 -5.25 22.47
N LYS A 142 8.38 -5.08 21.99
CA LYS A 142 8.07 -4.69 20.59
C LYS A 142 8.84 -3.46 20.10
N SER A 143 9.00 -2.44 20.94
CA SER A 143 9.79 -1.24 20.62
C SER A 143 11.28 -1.55 20.40
N VAL A 144 11.84 -2.49 21.15
CA VAL A 144 13.23 -2.95 21.02
C VAL A 144 13.41 -3.76 19.74
N TRP A 145 12.45 -4.62 19.38
CA TRP A 145 12.49 -5.35 18.10
C TRP A 145 12.32 -4.44 16.89
N ILE A 146 11.46 -3.42 16.95
CA ILE A 146 11.35 -2.40 15.89
C ILE A 146 12.71 -1.68 15.70
N ASP A 147 13.37 -1.23 16.78
CA ASP A 147 14.71 -0.63 16.73
C ASP A 147 15.82 -1.59 16.22
N LEU A 148 15.62 -2.91 16.38
CA LEU A 148 16.57 -3.94 15.95
C LEU A 148 16.35 -4.43 14.51
N LEU A 149 15.11 -4.49 14.03
CA LEU A 149 14.75 -5.03 12.71
C LEU A 149 14.43 -3.94 11.68
N GLY A 150 13.99 -2.76 12.14
CA GLY A 150 13.66 -1.58 11.32
C GLY A 150 14.84 -1.03 10.51
N GLU A 151 14.49 -0.26 9.48
CA GLU A 151 15.37 0.17 8.38
C GLU A 151 16.29 -0.99 7.88
N PRO A 152 15.73 -2.12 7.40
CA PRO A 152 16.48 -3.34 7.11
C PRO A 152 17.40 -3.23 5.89
N THR A 153 18.58 -2.62 6.06
CA THR A 153 19.61 -2.47 5.02
C THR A 153 20.21 -3.79 4.52
N LYS A 154 19.99 -4.91 5.22
CA LYS A 154 20.50 -6.26 4.91
C LYS A 154 19.56 -7.35 5.47
N LEU A 155 19.50 -8.49 4.78
CA LEU A 155 18.81 -9.70 5.25
C LEU A 155 19.37 -10.28 6.57
N ARG A 156 20.64 -9.97 6.91
CA ARG A 156 21.28 -10.33 8.17
C ARG A 156 22.03 -9.12 8.76
N LYS A 157 21.80 -8.83 10.05
CA LYS A 157 22.34 -7.68 10.79
C LYS A 157 23.36 -8.19 11.84
N PRO A 158 24.64 -7.75 11.83
CA PRO A 158 25.63 -8.21 12.80
C PRO A 158 25.46 -7.46 14.14
N VAL A 159 25.05 -8.19 15.17
CA VAL A 159 24.69 -7.67 16.50
C VAL A 159 25.63 -8.22 17.58
N ALA A 160 25.77 -7.48 18.68
CA ALA A 160 26.32 -8.04 19.91
C ALA A 160 25.20 -8.76 20.69
N PHE A 161 25.53 -9.83 21.41
CA PHE A 161 24.58 -10.63 22.19
C PHE A 161 25.14 -10.91 23.59
N SER A 162 24.28 -10.87 24.60
CA SER A 162 24.56 -11.39 25.94
C SER A 162 23.25 -11.85 26.60
N VAL A 163 23.34 -12.31 27.83
CA VAL A 163 22.23 -12.62 28.75
C VAL A 163 22.49 -11.83 30.03
N GLY A 164 21.47 -11.45 30.79
CA GLY A 164 21.69 -10.81 32.09
C GLY A 164 20.41 -10.66 32.91
N PRO A 165 20.51 -10.25 34.19
CA PRO A 165 19.35 -10.06 35.04
C PRO A 165 18.59 -8.81 34.62
N GLU A 166 17.27 -8.93 34.47
CA GLU A 166 16.43 -7.82 34.05
C GLU A 166 16.64 -6.57 34.91
N GLY A 167 16.77 -5.41 34.25
CA GLY A 167 16.96 -4.11 34.89
C GLY A 167 18.36 -3.86 35.47
N VAL A 168 19.21 -4.88 35.61
CA VAL A 168 20.59 -4.73 36.13
C VAL A 168 21.58 -4.49 34.98
N GLY A 169 21.53 -5.32 33.93
CA GLY A 169 22.42 -5.22 32.77
C GLY A 169 22.88 -6.58 32.24
N PRO A 170 23.50 -6.61 31.05
CA PRO A 170 24.06 -7.83 30.49
C PRO A 170 25.26 -8.32 31.28
N PHE A 171 25.43 -9.63 31.36
CA PHE A 171 26.68 -10.28 31.70
C PHE A 171 27.76 -9.99 30.65
N ASP A 172 29.01 -10.27 31.02
CA ASP A 172 30.14 -10.22 30.08
C ASP A 172 29.93 -11.25 28.97
N SER A 173 30.43 -10.99 27.76
CA SER A 173 30.15 -11.86 26.59
C SER A 173 31.31 -11.93 25.62
N THR A 174 31.54 -13.11 25.07
CA THR A 174 32.41 -13.30 23.90
C THR A 174 31.82 -12.62 22.65
N PHE A 175 30.49 -12.47 22.57
CA PHE A 175 29.75 -11.94 21.43
C PHE A 175 29.58 -10.42 21.47
N ASP A 176 30.69 -9.71 21.64
CA ASP A 176 30.74 -8.28 21.90
C ASP A 176 30.72 -7.41 20.61
N LYS A 177 31.24 -6.18 20.68
CA LYS A 177 31.42 -5.30 19.51
C LYS A 177 32.41 -5.86 18.49
N SER A 178 33.36 -6.71 18.90
CA SER A 178 34.41 -7.32 18.07
C SER A 178 33.97 -8.63 17.41
N HIS A 179 33.28 -9.52 18.12
CA HIS A 179 32.83 -10.83 17.60
C HIS A 179 31.29 -10.91 17.51
N ARG A 180 30.73 -10.30 16.47
CA ARG A 180 29.26 -10.16 16.35
C ARG A 180 28.57 -11.39 15.77
N VAL A 181 27.42 -11.71 16.35
CA VAL A 181 26.48 -12.74 15.89
C VAL A 181 25.64 -12.20 14.73
N LEU A 182 25.17 -13.06 13.83
CA LEU A 182 24.26 -12.67 12.75
C LEU A 182 22.80 -12.86 13.19
N LEU A 183 22.07 -11.75 13.35
CA LEU A 183 20.61 -11.76 13.42
C LEU A 183 20.05 -11.87 11.99
N THR A 184 19.33 -12.93 11.68
CA THR A 184 18.48 -13.04 10.49
C THR A 184 17.25 -12.16 10.68
N VAL A 185 17.02 -11.26 9.71
CA VAL A 185 15.84 -10.38 9.67
C VAL A 185 14.76 -10.97 8.77
N ILE A 186 15.17 -11.70 7.72
CA ILE A 186 14.31 -12.43 6.79
C ILE A 186 15.03 -13.72 6.39
N SER A 187 14.37 -14.87 6.55
CA SER A 187 14.83 -16.14 6.00
C SER A 187 14.94 -16.05 4.46
N PRO A 188 16.12 -16.28 3.86
CA PRO A 188 16.34 -16.04 2.42
C PRO A 188 15.45 -16.84 1.48
N VAL A 189 14.97 -18.03 1.91
CA VAL A 189 14.09 -18.88 1.10
C VAL A 189 12.68 -18.29 1.07
N TYR A 190 12.08 -18.04 2.24
CA TYR A 190 10.75 -17.45 2.32
C TYR A 190 10.71 -16.03 1.73
N GLY A 191 11.77 -15.23 1.90
CA GLY A 191 11.89 -13.92 1.25
C GLY A 191 11.96 -13.96 -0.28
N LEU A 192 12.57 -15.00 -0.88
CA LEU A 192 12.51 -15.20 -2.33
C LEU A 192 11.13 -15.64 -2.80
N VAL A 193 10.47 -16.55 -2.07
CA VAL A 193 9.10 -16.99 -2.37
C VAL A 193 8.13 -15.80 -2.28
N ALA A 194 8.19 -15.02 -1.19
CA ALA A 194 7.39 -13.81 -1.01
C ALA A 194 7.63 -12.78 -2.11
N LEU A 195 8.89 -12.56 -2.53
CA LEU A 195 9.19 -11.69 -3.67
C LEU A 195 8.51 -12.18 -4.97
N PHE A 196 8.63 -13.47 -5.30
CA PHE A 196 8.01 -14.02 -6.51
C PHE A 196 6.47 -13.96 -6.45
N VAL A 197 5.88 -14.14 -5.27
CA VAL A 197 4.43 -14.00 -5.04
C VAL A 197 3.99 -12.54 -5.22
N VAL A 198 4.67 -11.57 -4.59
CA VAL A 198 4.34 -10.14 -4.71
C VAL A 198 4.54 -9.62 -6.13
N LEU A 199 5.65 -9.97 -6.80
CA LEU A 199 5.90 -9.60 -8.19
C LEU A 199 4.96 -10.31 -9.18
N GLY A 200 4.58 -11.57 -8.90
CA GLY A 200 3.60 -12.32 -9.68
C GLY A 200 2.22 -11.68 -9.61
N THR A 201 1.76 -11.32 -8.40
CA THR A 201 0.51 -10.59 -8.17
C THR A 201 0.55 -9.19 -8.80
N LEU A 202 1.67 -8.46 -8.72
CA LEU A 202 1.83 -7.18 -9.40
C LEU A 202 1.75 -7.31 -10.93
N PHE A 203 2.45 -8.29 -11.50
CA PHE A 203 2.42 -8.56 -12.94
C PHE A 203 1.00 -8.94 -13.40
N LEU A 204 0.33 -9.83 -12.66
CA LEU A 204 -1.07 -10.23 -12.91
C LEU A 204 -2.01 -9.01 -12.87
N LEU A 205 -1.90 -8.17 -11.83
CA LEU A 205 -2.71 -6.97 -11.65
C LEU A 205 -2.48 -5.98 -12.80
N LEU A 206 -1.23 -5.71 -13.17
CA LEU A 206 -0.88 -4.81 -14.27
C LEU A 206 -1.31 -5.36 -15.64
N TRP A 207 -1.18 -6.67 -15.86
CA TRP A 207 -1.63 -7.33 -17.08
C TRP A 207 -3.16 -7.24 -17.23
N LEU A 208 -3.92 -7.62 -16.19
CA LEU A 208 -5.39 -7.48 -16.18
C LEU A 208 -5.82 -6.02 -16.31
N ALA A 209 -5.15 -5.08 -15.63
CA ALA A 209 -5.45 -3.65 -15.71
C ALA A 209 -5.21 -3.05 -17.12
N ARG A 210 -4.32 -3.65 -17.93
CA ARG A 210 -4.08 -3.24 -19.32
C ARG A 210 -4.97 -3.98 -20.32
N SER A 211 -5.23 -5.28 -20.14
CA SER A 211 -5.97 -6.11 -21.10
C SER A 211 -7.50 -6.14 -20.88
N THR A 212 -7.99 -5.96 -19.65
CA THR A 212 -9.41 -6.12 -19.28
C THR A 212 -10.05 -4.81 -18.82
N ASN A 213 -11.35 -4.83 -18.49
CA ASN A 213 -12.04 -3.70 -17.87
C ASN A 213 -12.03 -3.72 -16.32
N LEU A 214 -11.07 -4.43 -15.69
CA LEU A 214 -10.95 -4.54 -14.23
C LEU A 214 -10.97 -3.17 -13.52
N ILE A 215 -10.05 -2.26 -13.89
CA ILE A 215 -9.96 -0.89 -13.36
C ILE A 215 -10.48 0.18 -14.33
N ARG A 216 -11.34 -0.21 -15.28
CA ARG A 216 -11.98 0.67 -16.27
C ARG A 216 -13.50 0.73 -16.07
N GLU A 217 -14.16 1.60 -16.81
CA GLU A 217 -15.63 1.69 -16.74
C GLU A 217 -16.35 0.38 -17.13
N ARG A 218 -17.58 0.20 -16.62
CA ARG A 218 -18.37 -1.04 -16.80
C ARG A 218 -18.79 -1.27 -18.25
N GLY A 219 -19.05 -2.53 -18.60
CA GLY A 219 -19.56 -2.95 -19.91
C GLY A 219 -18.51 -3.04 -21.01
N SER A 220 -18.97 -3.35 -22.23
CA SER A 220 -18.16 -3.37 -23.46
C SER A 220 -17.87 -1.95 -23.97
N CYS A 221 -16.77 -1.78 -24.70
CA CYS A 221 -16.58 -0.57 -25.50
C CYS A 221 -17.53 -0.62 -26.72
N LYS A 222 -18.12 0.52 -27.11
CA LYS A 222 -18.96 0.61 -28.31
C LYS A 222 -18.16 0.53 -29.61
N VAL A 223 -16.84 0.73 -29.55
CA VAL A 223 -15.91 0.56 -30.66
C VAL A 223 -15.22 -0.82 -30.56
N PRO A 224 -15.38 -1.72 -31.55
CA PRO A 224 -14.75 -3.04 -31.52
C PRO A 224 -13.22 -2.98 -31.36
N GLY A 225 -12.66 -3.87 -30.54
CA GLY A 225 -11.22 -3.94 -30.30
C GLY A 225 -10.62 -2.77 -29.51
N LYS A 226 -11.45 -1.83 -29.01
CA LYS A 226 -11.02 -0.75 -28.11
C LYS A 226 -11.44 -1.02 -26.67
N LEU A 227 -10.81 -0.29 -25.74
CA LEU A 227 -10.97 -0.44 -24.30
C LEU A 227 -11.51 0.88 -23.72
N LYS A 228 -12.38 0.80 -22.71
CA LYS A 228 -12.97 1.98 -22.06
C LYS A 228 -11.92 2.78 -21.27
N PRO A 229 -12.16 4.07 -20.97
CA PRO A 229 -11.34 4.83 -20.03
C PRO A 229 -11.14 4.15 -18.67
N TYR A 230 -10.01 4.44 -18.03
CA TYR A 230 -9.73 4.06 -16.64
C TYR A 230 -10.66 4.78 -15.66
N ASN A 231 -11.14 4.06 -14.64
CA ASN A 231 -11.94 4.64 -13.56
C ASN A 231 -11.03 5.02 -12.37
N LEU A 232 -11.18 6.23 -11.84
CA LEU A 232 -10.37 6.74 -10.72
C LEU A 232 -10.55 5.90 -9.45
N GLY A 233 -11.79 5.68 -9.00
CA GLY A 233 -12.07 4.96 -7.75
C GLY A 233 -11.54 3.52 -7.77
N ARG A 234 -11.68 2.80 -8.89
CA ARG A 234 -11.09 1.45 -9.05
C ARG A 234 -9.57 1.45 -9.13
N THR A 235 -8.99 2.50 -9.68
CA THR A 235 -7.53 2.66 -9.71
C THR A 235 -6.99 2.89 -8.30
N GLN A 236 -7.71 3.65 -7.45
CA GLN A 236 -7.42 3.72 -6.02
C GLN A 236 -7.60 2.38 -5.30
N MET A 237 -8.67 1.62 -5.57
CA MET A 237 -8.85 0.26 -5.01
C MET A 237 -7.64 -0.63 -5.31
N ALA A 238 -7.22 -0.69 -6.58
CA ALA A 238 -6.11 -1.55 -7.00
C ALA A 238 -4.76 -1.09 -6.41
N PHE A 239 -4.56 0.21 -6.27
CA PHE A 239 -3.40 0.80 -5.61
C PHE A 239 -3.34 0.42 -4.12
N TRP A 240 -4.41 0.69 -3.37
CA TRP A 240 -4.47 0.39 -1.93
C TRP A 240 -4.46 -1.11 -1.64
N PHE A 241 -5.17 -1.91 -2.43
CA PHE A 241 -5.11 -3.37 -2.36
C PHE A 241 -3.66 -3.87 -2.50
N PHE A 242 -2.93 -3.42 -3.53
CA PHE A 242 -1.56 -3.88 -3.74
C PHE A 242 -0.61 -3.41 -2.63
N PHE A 243 -0.77 -2.19 -2.14
CA PHE A 243 0.05 -1.64 -1.05
C PHE A 243 -0.18 -2.42 0.26
N ILE A 244 -1.43 -2.62 0.65
CA ILE A 244 -1.78 -3.40 1.85
C ILE A 244 -1.34 -4.85 1.71
N TYR A 245 -1.54 -5.48 0.55
CA TYR A 245 -1.12 -6.86 0.27
C TYR A 245 0.41 -7.03 0.34
N ALA A 246 1.18 -6.15 -0.29
CA ALA A 246 2.64 -6.22 -0.30
C ALA A 246 3.23 -5.95 1.09
N SER A 247 2.72 -4.93 1.79
CA SER A 247 3.14 -4.63 3.17
C SER A 247 2.74 -5.72 4.15
N TYR A 248 1.54 -6.29 4.05
CA TYR A 248 1.10 -7.41 4.90
C TYR A 248 2.02 -8.62 4.71
N THR A 249 2.33 -8.97 3.47
CA THR A 249 3.26 -10.07 3.12
C THR A 249 4.67 -9.80 3.66
N ALA A 250 5.13 -8.54 3.64
CA ALA A 250 6.45 -8.17 4.15
C ALA A 250 6.52 -8.12 5.68
N LEU A 251 5.48 -7.61 6.36
CA LEU A 251 5.40 -7.56 7.82
C LEU A 251 5.31 -8.97 8.42
N TRP A 252 4.38 -9.81 7.95
CA TRP A 252 4.25 -11.19 8.40
C TRP A 252 5.57 -11.97 8.29
N LEU A 253 6.35 -11.73 7.24
CA LEU A 253 7.66 -12.34 6.99
C LEU A 253 8.79 -11.84 7.94
N ILE A 254 8.62 -10.68 8.58
CA ILE A 254 9.61 -10.04 9.46
C ILE A 254 9.21 -10.19 10.95
N THR A 255 7.91 -10.12 11.27
CA THR A 255 7.40 -10.05 12.64
C THR A 255 6.63 -11.31 13.09
N GLY A 256 6.27 -12.20 12.16
CA GLY A 256 5.37 -13.35 12.41
C GLY A 256 3.89 -12.99 12.63
N GLU A 257 3.58 -11.73 12.96
CA GLU A 257 2.22 -11.28 13.27
C GLU A 257 1.28 -11.41 12.06
N LEU A 258 0.17 -12.13 12.26
CA LEU A 258 -0.91 -12.27 11.27
C LEU A 258 -1.98 -11.18 11.38
N ASP A 259 -2.12 -10.55 12.55
CA ASP A 259 -3.17 -9.55 12.83
C ASP A 259 -2.60 -8.12 12.82
N THR A 260 -2.12 -7.69 11.65
CA THR A 260 -1.49 -6.37 11.47
C THR A 260 -2.39 -5.34 10.77
N ILE A 261 -3.58 -5.72 10.28
CA ILE A 261 -4.41 -4.83 9.43
C ILE A 261 -5.23 -3.88 10.31
N THR A 262 -4.83 -2.61 10.35
CA THR A 262 -5.50 -1.58 11.16
C THR A 262 -6.93 -1.28 10.68
N PRO A 263 -7.87 -0.94 11.59
CA PRO A 263 -9.21 -0.50 11.23
C PRO A 263 -9.23 0.76 10.34
N SER A 264 -8.21 1.61 10.44
CA SER A 264 -8.03 2.79 9.60
C SER A 264 -7.75 2.44 8.13
N LEU A 265 -6.99 1.38 7.85
CA LEU A 265 -6.80 0.85 6.49
C LEU A 265 -8.08 0.20 5.92
N LEU A 266 -8.86 -0.48 6.76
CA LEU A 266 -10.17 -0.99 6.34
C LEU A 266 -11.13 0.16 6.00
N GLY A 267 -11.10 1.25 6.78
CA GLY A 267 -11.81 2.50 6.47
C GLY A 267 -11.33 3.19 5.19
N LEU A 268 -10.03 3.23 4.94
CA LEU A 268 -9.42 3.76 3.71
C LEU A 268 -9.90 3.00 2.46
N MET A 269 -9.86 1.66 2.51
CA MET A 269 -10.44 0.81 1.47
C MET A 269 -11.94 1.08 1.32
N GLY A 270 -12.68 1.17 2.43
CA GLY A 270 -14.11 1.48 2.46
C GLY A 270 -14.49 2.81 1.79
N ILE A 271 -13.68 3.87 1.97
CA ILE A 271 -13.89 5.17 1.30
C ILE A 271 -13.67 5.06 -0.21
N SER A 272 -12.61 4.35 -0.65
CA SER A 272 -12.40 4.10 -2.09
C SER A 272 -13.52 3.24 -2.69
N ALA A 273 -14.05 2.28 -1.92
CA ALA A 273 -15.16 1.42 -2.30
C ALA A 273 -16.47 2.20 -2.43
N GLY A 274 -16.85 2.97 -1.42
CA GLY A 274 -18.05 3.83 -1.44
C GLY A 274 -18.01 4.85 -2.58
N THR A 275 -16.83 5.42 -2.87
CA THR A 275 -16.65 6.39 -3.96
C THR A 275 -16.83 5.73 -5.33
N ALA A 276 -16.16 4.60 -5.59
CA ALA A 276 -16.26 3.89 -6.86
C ALA A 276 -17.65 3.27 -7.10
N LEU A 277 -18.32 2.80 -6.04
CA LEU A 277 -19.69 2.30 -6.10
C LEU A 277 -20.70 3.43 -6.33
N GLY A 278 -20.55 4.57 -5.66
CA GLY A 278 -21.40 5.75 -5.85
C GLY A 278 -21.31 6.30 -7.28
N GLU A 279 -20.11 6.43 -7.83
CA GLU A 279 -19.94 6.82 -9.24
C GLU A 279 -20.56 5.78 -10.19
N ALA A 280 -20.31 4.48 -9.96
CA ALA A 280 -20.82 3.42 -10.84
C ALA A 280 -22.35 3.25 -10.81
N LEU A 281 -23.01 3.55 -9.69
CA LEU A 281 -24.48 3.53 -9.57
C LEU A 281 -25.14 4.71 -10.30
N ILE A 282 -24.54 5.91 -10.19
CA ILE A 282 -25.02 7.11 -10.89
C ILE A 282 -24.79 6.97 -12.40
N ASP A 283 -23.67 6.38 -12.82
CA ASP A 283 -23.38 6.16 -14.24
C ASP A 283 -24.26 5.06 -14.83
N SER A 284 -24.45 3.91 -14.16
CA SER A 284 -25.29 2.82 -14.70
C SER A 284 -26.75 3.25 -14.92
N GLY A 285 -27.34 3.99 -13.97
CA GLY A 285 -28.70 4.50 -14.13
C GLY A 285 -28.87 5.43 -15.34
N LYS A 286 -27.81 6.17 -15.70
CA LYS A 286 -27.79 7.06 -16.87
C LYS A 286 -27.42 6.32 -18.16
N SER A 287 -26.47 5.38 -18.13
CA SER A 287 -26.08 4.59 -19.29
C SER A 287 -27.22 3.70 -19.78
N ASP A 288 -27.90 3.02 -18.87
CA ASP A 288 -28.89 1.99 -19.23
C ASP A 288 -30.18 2.66 -19.76
N SER A 289 -30.52 3.83 -19.22
CA SER A 289 -31.57 4.71 -19.74
C SER A 289 -31.23 5.24 -21.14
N ASN A 290 -30.00 5.75 -21.33
CA ASN A 290 -29.58 6.30 -22.63
C ASN A 290 -29.43 5.22 -23.71
N ASP A 291 -28.92 4.03 -23.36
CA ASP A 291 -28.68 2.95 -24.31
C ASP A 291 -29.98 2.25 -24.71
N SER A 292 -30.95 2.12 -23.80
CA SER A 292 -32.31 1.67 -24.15
C SER A 292 -33.06 2.70 -24.99
N GLN A 293 -32.93 4.01 -24.68
CA GLN A 293 -33.49 5.08 -25.51
C GLN A 293 -32.85 5.13 -26.92
N LEU A 294 -31.53 4.95 -27.02
CA LEU A 294 -30.83 4.85 -28.30
C LEU A 294 -31.28 3.63 -29.11
N GLN A 295 -31.44 2.45 -28.48
CA GLN A 295 -31.95 1.25 -29.16
C GLN A 295 -33.38 1.47 -29.69
N ALA A 296 -34.27 2.08 -28.89
CA ALA A 296 -35.62 2.42 -29.32
C ALA A 296 -35.64 3.42 -30.49
N LEU A 297 -34.77 4.44 -30.46
CA LEU A 297 -34.65 5.41 -31.56
C LEU A 297 -34.05 4.80 -32.83
N VAL A 298 -33.07 3.91 -32.72
CA VAL A 298 -32.49 3.18 -33.87
C VAL A 298 -33.52 2.25 -34.49
N ALA A 299 -34.30 1.51 -33.70
CA ALA A 299 -35.41 0.68 -34.19
C ALA A 299 -36.54 1.52 -34.83
N GLN A 300 -36.86 2.68 -34.26
CA GLN A 300 -37.83 3.61 -34.86
C GLN A 300 -37.29 4.23 -36.16
N LYS A 301 -35.99 4.53 -36.25
CA LYS A 301 -35.35 4.98 -37.50
C LYS A 301 -35.47 3.91 -38.58
N GLN A 302 -35.10 2.66 -38.30
CA GLN A 302 -35.14 1.56 -39.26
C GLN A 302 -36.55 1.30 -39.81
N SER A 303 -37.59 1.33 -38.97
CA SER A 303 -38.98 1.16 -39.41
C SER A 303 -39.54 2.35 -40.21
N LEU A 304 -39.05 3.58 -39.97
CA LEU A 304 -39.35 4.73 -40.83
C LEU A 304 -38.60 4.68 -42.17
N GLU A 305 -37.33 4.26 -42.17
CA GLU A 305 -36.55 4.04 -43.40
C GLU A 305 -37.18 2.96 -44.30
N GLN A 306 -37.82 1.94 -43.71
CA GLN A 306 -38.55 0.89 -44.43
C GLN A 306 -39.93 1.35 -44.95
N SER A 307 -40.68 2.17 -44.22
CA SER A 307 -42.06 2.55 -44.61
C SER A 307 -42.15 3.71 -45.60
N ILE A 308 -41.14 4.59 -45.67
CA ILE A 308 -41.09 5.68 -46.65
C ILE A 308 -41.20 5.21 -48.12
N PRO A 309 -40.48 4.17 -48.60
CA PRO A 309 -40.64 3.69 -49.97
C PRO A 309 -42.03 3.09 -50.24
N ASP A 310 -42.67 2.43 -49.26
CA ASP A 310 -44.02 1.87 -49.42
C ASP A 310 -45.07 2.99 -49.58
N ILE A 311 -45.00 4.04 -48.75
CA ILE A 311 -45.87 5.22 -48.88
C ILE A 311 -45.63 5.91 -50.24
N GLN A 312 -44.36 6.02 -50.67
CA GLN A 312 -44.01 6.58 -51.97
C GLN A 312 -44.56 5.74 -53.14
N ALA A 313 -44.55 4.41 -53.05
CA ALA A 313 -45.10 3.51 -54.05
C ALA A 313 -46.63 3.60 -54.13
N GLN A 314 -47.32 3.63 -52.99
CA GLN A 314 -48.78 3.83 -52.94
C GLN A 314 -49.17 5.21 -53.50
N LEU A 315 -48.45 6.27 -53.13
CA LEU A 315 -48.66 7.62 -53.66
C LEU A 315 -48.49 7.63 -55.19
N ASN A 316 -47.47 6.97 -55.72
CA ASN A 316 -47.26 6.85 -57.17
C ASN A 316 -48.40 6.09 -57.86
N ALA A 317 -48.90 5.01 -57.26
CA ALA A 317 -50.00 4.20 -57.81
C ALA A 317 -51.32 5.01 -57.90
N VAL A 318 -51.70 5.75 -56.85
CA VAL A 318 -52.88 6.64 -56.88
C VAL A 318 -52.63 7.84 -57.82
N SER A 319 -51.37 8.22 -58.05
CA SER A 319 -51.01 9.32 -58.97
C SER A 319 -51.16 8.97 -60.46
N MET A 320 -51.24 7.70 -60.83
CA MET A 320 -51.31 7.23 -62.23
C MET A 320 -52.73 6.89 -62.72
N LYS A 321 -53.78 7.25 -61.97
CA LYS A 321 -55.17 7.17 -62.46
C LYS A 321 -55.48 8.33 -63.41
N ASP A 322 -55.85 8.03 -64.66
CA ASP A 322 -56.20 9.04 -65.68
C ASP A 322 -57.45 9.88 -65.33
N ALA A 323 -58.32 9.38 -64.45
CA ALA A 323 -59.52 10.06 -63.96
C ALA A 323 -59.63 9.92 -62.43
N PRO A 324 -59.06 10.86 -61.64
CA PRO A 324 -59.10 10.80 -60.19
C PRO A 324 -60.48 11.13 -59.62
N THR A 325 -60.95 10.31 -58.66
CA THR A 325 -62.16 10.60 -57.87
C THR A 325 -61.86 11.57 -56.72
N LEU A 326 -62.90 12.11 -56.07
CA LEU A 326 -62.75 12.91 -54.85
C LEU A 326 -62.05 12.12 -53.72
N GLU A 327 -62.34 10.82 -53.62
CA GLU A 327 -61.70 9.91 -52.67
C GLU A 327 -60.23 9.67 -53.00
N ASP A 328 -59.86 9.59 -54.29
CA ASP A 328 -58.47 9.50 -54.73
C ASP A 328 -57.67 10.76 -54.38
N THR A 329 -58.23 11.96 -54.56
CA THR A 329 -57.56 13.20 -54.13
C THR A 329 -57.36 13.26 -52.61
N THR A 330 -58.39 12.95 -51.81
CA THR A 330 -58.26 12.90 -50.35
C THR A 330 -57.24 11.84 -49.89
N SER A 331 -57.16 10.72 -50.61
CA SER A 331 -56.14 9.68 -50.38
C SER A 331 -54.73 10.19 -50.72
N ARG A 332 -54.53 10.86 -51.86
CA ARG A 332 -53.24 11.46 -52.22
C ARG A 332 -52.77 12.50 -51.21
N ASP A 333 -53.66 13.35 -50.71
CA ASP A 333 -53.28 14.41 -49.76
C ASP A 333 -52.93 13.85 -48.37
N SER A 334 -53.64 12.81 -47.92
CA SER A 334 -53.28 12.10 -46.68
C SER A 334 -51.97 11.32 -46.80
N LEU A 335 -51.70 10.64 -47.92
CA LEU A 335 -50.41 9.99 -48.17
C LEU A 335 -49.26 11.01 -48.31
N ASN A 336 -49.47 12.13 -48.99
CA ASN A 336 -48.51 13.24 -49.07
C ASN A 336 -48.14 13.75 -47.68
N LYS A 337 -49.15 13.98 -46.82
CA LYS A 337 -48.93 14.40 -45.44
C LYS A 337 -48.18 13.33 -44.63
N GLN A 338 -48.58 12.06 -44.72
CA GLN A 338 -47.91 10.96 -44.03
C GLN A 338 -46.43 10.82 -44.44
N LEU A 339 -46.12 11.03 -45.73
CA LEU A 339 -44.75 11.05 -46.26
C LEU A 339 -43.93 12.22 -45.68
N GLN A 340 -44.51 13.42 -45.58
CA GLN A 340 -43.87 14.61 -44.99
C GLN A 340 -43.64 14.44 -43.49
N ASP A 341 -44.65 13.96 -42.74
CA ASP A 341 -44.56 13.69 -41.31
C ASP A 341 -43.48 12.62 -41.02
N SER A 342 -43.45 11.54 -41.82
CA SER A 342 -42.44 10.47 -41.69
C SER A 342 -41.01 10.96 -41.96
N ARG A 343 -40.80 11.78 -43.00
CA ARG A 343 -39.48 12.37 -43.30
C ARG A 343 -39.05 13.36 -42.21
N THR A 344 -39.97 14.18 -41.71
CA THR A 344 -39.70 15.12 -40.62
C THR A 344 -39.34 14.38 -39.33
N ARG A 345 -40.06 13.29 -39.02
CA ARG A 345 -39.79 12.43 -37.87
C ARG A 345 -38.45 11.69 -37.99
N LEU A 346 -38.08 11.22 -39.18
CA LEU A 346 -36.76 10.60 -39.44
C LEU A 346 -35.61 11.60 -39.20
N ALA A 347 -35.77 12.86 -39.60
CA ALA A 347 -34.80 13.91 -39.31
C ALA A 347 -34.68 14.18 -37.80
N GLN A 348 -35.81 14.32 -37.09
CA GLN A 348 -35.84 14.47 -35.62
C GLN A 348 -35.15 13.30 -34.91
N ILE A 349 -35.46 12.06 -35.29
CA ILE A 349 -34.85 10.86 -34.70
C ILE A 349 -33.35 10.82 -34.97
N THR A 350 -32.90 11.19 -36.18
CA THR A 350 -31.47 11.23 -36.51
C THR A 350 -30.73 12.25 -35.64
N GLN A 351 -31.29 13.45 -35.45
CA GLN A 351 -30.75 14.46 -34.54
C GLN A 351 -30.78 14.01 -33.05
N GLN A 352 -31.80 13.26 -32.64
CA GLN A 352 -31.86 12.67 -31.29
C GLN A 352 -30.82 11.56 -31.10
N ILE A 353 -30.55 10.73 -32.12
CA ILE A 353 -29.48 9.74 -32.09
C ILE A 353 -28.12 10.43 -32.03
N GLU A 354 -27.89 11.49 -32.80
CA GLU A 354 -26.64 12.27 -32.77
C GLU A 354 -26.39 12.94 -31.40
N THR A 355 -27.43 13.50 -30.76
CA THR A 355 -27.29 14.15 -29.45
C THR A 355 -27.17 13.17 -28.28
N LEU A 356 -27.78 11.98 -28.37
CA LEU A 356 -27.65 10.91 -27.36
C LEU A 356 -26.40 10.03 -27.56
N THR A 357 -25.80 10.01 -28.75
CA THR A 357 -24.55 9.30 -29.02
C THR A 357 -23.37 10.08 -28.41
N PRO A 358 -22.70 9.55 -27.37
CA PRO A 358 -21.55 10.25 -26.80
C PRO A 358 -20.38 10.24 -27.80
N PRO A 359 -19.64 11.36 -27.96
CA PRO A 359 -18.46 11.40 -28.84
C PRO A 359 -17.42 10.34 -28.43
N GLU A 360 -16.66 9.83 -29.41
CA GLU A 360 -15.73 8.70 -29.22
C GLU A 360 -14.73 8.89 -28.07
N SER A 361 -14.34 10.14 -27.81
CA SER A 361 -13.48 10.54 -26.69
C SER A 361 -14.04 10.22 -25.29
N ARG A 362 -15.31 9.80 -25.18
CA ARG A 362 -15.96 9.31 -23.96
C ARG A 362 -16.12 7.78 -23.91
N THR A 363 -15.89 7.07 -25.01
CA THR A 363 -16.09 5.61 -25.09
C THR A 363 -14.79 4.82 -25.21
N VAL A 364 -13.70 5.46 -25.66
CA VAL A 364 -12.37 4.87 -25.85
C VAL A 364 -11.36 5.54 -24.91
N SER A 365 -10.49 4.74 -24.28
CA SER A 365 -9.37 5.22 -23.46
C SER A 365 -8.44 6.14 -24.27
N ALA A 366 -8.19 7.33 -23.73
CA ALA A 366 -7.30 8.34 -24.31
C ALA A 366 -5.92 8.37 -23.61
N GLY A 367 -5.60 7.32 -22.84
CA GLY A 367 -4.38 7.17 -22.06
C GLY A 367 -4.59 7.46 -20.57
N PHE A 368 -3.94 6.66 -19.71
CA PHE A 368 -4.23 6.59 -18.27
C PHE A 368 -4.32 7.96 -17.57
N LEU A 369 -3.30 8.83 -17.70
CA LEU A 369 -3.31 10.13 -17.02
C LEU A 369 -4.45 11.03 -17.48
N ARG A 370 -4.89 10.92 -18.74
CA ARG A 370 -6.04 11.66 -19.25
C ARG A 370 -7.34 11.05 -18.74
N ASP A 371 -7.49 9.73 -18.80
CA ASP A 371 -8.70 9.03 -18.35
C ASP A 371 -8.97 9.23 -16.84
N ILE A 372 -7.91 9.22 -16.02
CA ILE A 372 -7.97 9.37 -14.56
C ILE A 372 -8.24 10.81 -14.13
N LEU A 373 -7.61 11.80 -14.78
CA LEU A 373 -7.68 13.21 -14.37
C LEU A 373 -8.78 14.01 -15.09
N ALA A 374 -9.32 13.51 -16.21
CA ALA A 374 -10.41 14.16 -16.92
C ALA A 374 -11.80 13.66 -16.49
N ASP A 375 -12.78 14.53 -16.69
CA ASP A 375 -14.23 14.27 -16.65
C ASP A 375 -14.79 14.60 -18.05
N SER A 376 -16.10 14.48 -18.20
CA SER A 376 -16.93 14.71 -19.41
C SER A 376 -16.70 16.02 -20.19
N THR A 377 -16.02 17.01 -19.60
CA THR A 377 -15.71 18.34 -20.15
C THR A 377 -14.20 18.64 -20.30
N GLY A 378 -13.31 17.86 -19.69
CA GLY A 378 -11.87 18.16 -19.61
C GLY A 378 -11.25 17.79 -18.27
N TYR A 379 -10.04 18.26 -17.98
CA TYR A 379 -9.35 17.99 -16.71
C TYR A 379 -10.14 18.52 -15.50
N SER A 380 -10.37 17.65 -14.51
CA SER A 380 -11.09 17.98 -13.28
C SER A 380 -10.12 18.17 -12.12
N PHE A 381 -10.17 19.36 -11.52
CA PHE A 381 -9.36 19.69 -10.33
C PHE A 381 -9.64 18.74 -9.16
N HIS A 382 -10.89 18.29 -9.01
CA HIS A 382 -11.29 17.33 -7.98
C HIS A 382 -10.66 15.94 -8.20
N ARG A 383 -10.69 15.42 -9.43
CA ARG A 383 -10.02 14.15 -9.78
C ARG A 383 -8.49 14.26 -9.57
N PHE A 384 -7.90 15.43 -9.83
CA PHE A 384 -6.50 15.73 -9.50
C PHE A 384 -6.23 15.75 -7.98
N GLN A 385 -7.09 16.37 -7.16
CA GLN A 385 -6.93 16.35 -5.70
C GLN A 385 -6.94 14.92 -5.13
N ILE A 386 -7.88 14.08 -5.56
CA ILE A 386 -7.95 12.67 -5.15
C ILE A 386 -6.70 11.90 -5.58
N PHE A 387 -6.25 12.08 -6.82
CA PHE A 387 -5.03 11.45 -7.34
C PHE A 387 -3.77 11.86 -6.54
N ALA A 388 -3.61 13.16 -6.27
CA ALA A 388 -2.48 13.69 -5.50
C ALA A 388 -2.46 13.18 -4.05
N TRP A 389 -3.61 13.19 -3.35
CA TRP A 389 -3.71 12.64 -2.00
C TRP A 389 -3.42 11.14 -1.95
N THR A 390 -3.84 10.37 -2.96
CA THR A 390 -3.54 8.92 -3.06
C THR A 390 -2.03 8.68 -3.11
N ILE A 391 -1.29 9.48 -3.89
CA ILE A 391 0.18 9.38 -3.98
C ILE A 391 0.85 9.78 -2.67
N ILE A 392 0.45 10.92 -2.07
CA ILE A 392 1.03 11.43 -0.82
C ILE A 392 0.87 10.41 0.31
N LEU A 393 -0.33 9.87 0.49
CA LEU A 393 -0.59 8.87 1.53
C LEU A 393 0.07 7.52 1.23
N GLY A 394 0.22 7.14 -0.05
CA GLY A 394 0.97 5.95 -0.44
C GLY A 394 2.47 6.06 -0.09
N ILE A 395 3.07 7.24 -0.26
CA ILE A 395 4.47 7.50 0.14
C ILE A 395 4.61 7.42 1.67
N ILE A 396 3.70 8.07 2.41
CA ILE A 396 3.67 7.99 3.88
C ILE A 396 3.50 6.53 4.34
N PHE A 397 2.59 5.78 3.72
CA PHE A 397 2.32 4.38 4.01
C PHE A 397 3.56 3.50 3.85
N ILE A 398 4.27 3.60 2.71
CA ILE A 398 5.50 2.86 2.47
C ILE A 398 6.60 3.25 3.47
N SER A 399 6.71 4.55 3.78
CA SER A 399 7.73 5.05 4.72
C SER A 399 7.52 4.50 6.14
N ASP A 400 6.29 4.50 6.63
CA ASP A 400 5.97 4.05 7.99
C ASP A 400 6.12 2.53 8.11
N VAL A 401 5.61 1.75 7.14
CA VAL A 401 5.83 0.28 7.11
C VAL A 401 7.33 -0.09 7.09
N TYR A 402 8.16 0.66 6.35
CA TYR A 402 9.60 0.38 6.23
C TYR A 402 10.41 0.77 7.48
N ASN A 403 10.03 1.86 8.16
CA ASN A 403 10.73 2.36 9.34
C ASN A 403 10.23 1.70 10.63
N SER A 404 8.91 1.62 10.80
CA SER A 404 8.20 1.29 12.05
C SER A 404 7.79 -0.17 12.15
N LEU A 405 7.88 -0.95 11.06
CA LEU A 405 7.49 -2.37 10.98
C LEU A 405 6.07 -2.68 11.49
N ASN A 406 5.15 -1.75 11.29
CA ASN A 406 3.72 -1.89 11.55
C ASN A 406 2.91 -1.45 10.32
N MET A 407 1.59 -1.65 10.36
CA MET A 407 0.69 -0.97 9.44
C MET A 407 0.40 0.46 9.95
N PRO A 408 0.32 1.46 9.06
CA PRO A 408 0.11 2.85 9.48
C PRO A 408 -1.32 3.07 9.98
N ASP A 409 -1.48 3.91 11.00
CA ASP A 409 -2.79 4.33 11.49
C ASP A 409 -3.17 5.73 11.01
N PHE A 410 -4.06 5.78 10.02
CA PHE A 410 -4.60 7.04 9.50
C PHE A 410 -5.72 7.56 10.40
N SER A 411 -5.59 8.80 10.89
CA SER A 411 -6.59 9.38 11.78
C SER A 411 -7.97 9.49 11.11
N SER A 412 -9.03 9.34 11.91
CA SER A 412 -10.41 9.50 11.45
C SER A 412 -10.68 10.87 10.82
N THR A 413 -9.96 11.92 11.25
CA THR A 413 -10.00 13.26 10.65
C THR A 413 -9.38 13.29 9.24
N LEU A 414 -8.27 12.59 9.03
CA LEU A 414 -7.58 12.51 7.72
C LEU A 414 -8.39 11.67 6.72
N LEU A 415 -8.89 10.52 7.17
CA LEU A 415 -9.83 9.69 6.40
C LEU A 415 -11.13 10.45 6.12
N GLY A 416 -11.68 11.14 7.12
CA GLY A 416 -12.88 11.98 7.00
C GLY A 416 -12.70 13.16 6.04
N LEU A 417 -11.52 13.78 5.98
CA LEU A 417 -11.21 14.83 5.00
C LEU A 417 -11.22 14.30 3.56
N MET A 418 -10.64 13.11 3.32
CA MET A 418 -10.73 12.45 2.01
C MET A 418 -12.15 11.99 1.68
N GLY A 419 -12.90 11.49 2.68
CA GLY A 419 -14.30 11.12 2.55
C GLY A 419 -15.20 12.32 2.19
N LEU A 420 -14.99 13.47 2.82
CA LEU A 420 -15.68 14.73 2.50
C LEU A 420 -15.30 15.27 1.12
N SER A 421 -14.02 15.25 0.79
CA SER A 421 -13.53 15.65 -0.55
C SER A 421 -14.15 14.78 -1.64
N SER A 422 -14.19 13.46 -1.44
CA SER A 422 -14.78 12.51 -2.41
C SER A 422 -16.32 12.59 -2.45
N GLY A 423 -16.95 12.68 -1.28
CA GLY A 423 -18.40 12.66 -1.11
C GLY A 423 -19.10 13.95 -1.57
N THR A 424 -18.46 15.12 -1.46
CA THR A 424 -19.03 16.38 -1.99
C THR A 424 -19.21 16.34 -3.50
N TYR A 425 -18.27 15.75 -4.25
CA TYR A 425 -18.43 15.54 -5.70
C TYR A 425 -19.63 14.63 -6.03
N ILE A 426 -19.87 13.58 -5.24
CA ILE A 426 -21.06 12.72 -5.41
C ILE A 426 -22.33 13.52 -5.08
N GLY A 427 -22.31 14.32 -4.01
CA GLY A 427 -23.39 15.24 -3.64
C GLY A 427 -23.78 16.20 -4.77
N PHE A 428 -22.80 16.84 -5.43
CA PHE A 428 -23.02 17.70 -6.59
C PHE A 428 -23.43 16.96 -7.88
N LYS A 429 -23.34 15.61 -7.91
CA LYS A 429 -23.69 14.77 -9.08
C LYS A 429 -25.12 14.18 -8.99
N PHE A 430 -25.77 14.31 -7.83
CA PHE A 430 -27.21 14.14 -7.68
C PHE A 430 -27.97 15.37 -8.20
N PRO A 431 -28.99 15.22 -9.07
CA PRO A 431 -29.94 16.29 -9.32
C PRO A 431 -30.80 16.52 -8.07
N GLU A 432 -31.13 17.78 -7.75
CA GLU A 432 -32.30 18.04 -6.91
C GLU A 432 -33.54 17.46 -7.61
N GLN A 433 -34.23 16.52 -6.96
CA GLN A 433 -35.63 16.24 -7.29
C GLN A 433 -36.48 17.37 -6.68
N LYS A 434 -37.11 18.16 -7.55
CA LYS A 434 -38.10 19.20 -7.25
C LYS A 434 -39.42 18.82 -7.92
#